data_AF-A0A954MFY7-F1
#
_entry.id   AF-A0A954MFY7-F1
#
_cell.length_a   1.000
_cell.length_b   1.000
_cell.length_c   1.000
_cell.angle_alpha   90.00
_cell.angle_beta   90.00
_cell.angle_gamma   90.00
#
_symmetry.space_group_name_H-M   'P 1'
#
loop_
_entity.id
_entity.type
_entity.pdbx_description
1 polymer ?
#
loop_
_entity_poly.entity_id
_entity_poly.type
_entity_poly.pdbx_seq_one_letter_code
_entity_poly.pdbx_strand_id
1 'polypeptide(L)'
;MNRSSTGNMVFVVWCLWMLLVSAIPWPLFECNWLTTHQLAEALLFYPATVLFGLAAMIFLLPTPASRVERLARCLGVAISIVVPIACWTGRYRWLIVSAFAGLLRAGILLLWLSPLVFAMLVLWTIRRGTLKWHPRNPAWLRASLALTLSILALEGTARLLETRPELAALLPKTLPEPPPDVVSLAAVGGSTMKGFPYDSCYGMMRVAAWRLQKQFAAKKVELQNVAETGLDLHLALAELRHLSYRPNVLVVYSGHNEFFHRQEELALDRRNNWESIDPVLLKSALFRICLQKTSQFIQAGVQPAIDRQFCGDRIAPDRTLQLRVSHYRSLLIQLAEWAQRHSVSLVYCIPASDISDFAPNVSWDEHAGPATEQTLLENWRQIRQLMTEKNWPTALEEALSLVSEYPTFAEFHFLAGSCYRHLGDFDNARKHLKAARDLDQFPIRATQPYLNAVREVASLYHIPLIDAEAVILSNASEPLTSREQFLDGVHPDLKAHYQLGNAIFDALSPLLPTEKPAGNSQHASDRASPTVTFEQSIRDLNVTPKQLALAYDVTASVLIAYNKRRDPPSEERLKLSEEFARMAEGLRSGTILPGTHGTESLSNTE
;
A
#
# COMPACT_ATOMS: atom_id res chain seq x y z
N MET A 1 57.17 33.75 -12.11
CA MET A 1 56.07 33.02 -12.78
C MET A 1 55.29 32.23 -11.74
N ASN A 2 54.02 32.59 -11.53
CA ASN A 2 53.10 31.99 -10.55
C ASN A 2 52.90 30.50 -10.81
N ARG A 3 53.54 29.62 -10.02
CA ARG A 3 53.26 28.17 -10.01
C ARG A 3 51.92 27.82 -9.34
N SER A 4 51.25 28.78 -8.68
CA SER A 4 49.98 28.55 -7.98
C SER A 4 48.73 28.60 -8.87
N SER A 5 48.76 29.35 -9.99
CA SER A 5 47.58 29.49 -10.85
C SER A 5 47.36 28.27 -11.76
N THR A 6 48.45 27.63 -12.21
CA THR A 6 48.39 26.43 -13.06
C THR A 6 47.89 25.21 -12.29
N GLY A 7 48.32 25.02 -11.03
CA GLY A 7 47.81 23.91 -10.18
C GLY A 7 46.31 24.03 -9.88
N ASN A 8 45.83 25.25 -9.60
CA ASN A 8 44.41 25.51 -9.33
C ASN A 8 43.54 25.35 -10.59
N MET A 9 44.05 25.74 -11.77
CA MET A 9 43.34 25.57 -13.04
C MET A 9 43.24 24.09 -13.43
N VAL A 10 44.31 23.30 -13.24
CA VAL A 10 44.31 21.85 -13.47
C VAL A 10 43.33 21.15 -12.53
N PHE A 11 43.28 21.54 -11.25
CA PHE A 11 42.34 20.98 -10.27
C PHE A 11 40.87 21.28 -10.61
N VAL A 12 40.55 22.52 -11.00
CA VAL A 12 39.18 22.91 -11.38
C VAL A 12 38.76 22.23 -12.68
N VAL A 13 39.63 22.19 -13.69
CA VAL A 13 39.37 21.49 -14.96
C VAL A 13 39.17 20.00 -14.72
N TRP A 14 39.96 19.39 -13.82
CA TRP A 14 39.82 17.98 -13.49
C TRP A 14 38.56 17.68 -12.68
N CYS A 15 38.16 18.54 -11.73
CA CYS A 15 36.88 18.41 -11.02
C CYS A 15 35.67 18.55 -11.97
N LEU A 16 35.73 19.49 -12.92
CA LEU A 16 34.71 19.66 -13.96
C LEU A 16 34.68 18.47 -14.93
N TRP A 17 35.84 17.91 -15.28
CA TRP A 17 35.95 16.73 -16.12
C TRP A 17 35.43 15.47 -15.40
N MET A 18 35.72 15.30 -14.12
CA MET A 18 35.15 14.23 -13.28
C MET A 18 33.63 14.36 -13.16
N LEU A 19 33.10 15.57 -12.95
CA LEU A 19 31.65 15.84 -12.97
C LEU A 19 31.03 15.50 -14.32
N LEU A 20 31.69 15.83 -15.44
CA LEU A 20 31.24 15.47 -16.78
C LEU A 20 31.28 13.95 -17.00
N VAL A 21 32.39 13.29 -16.68
CA VAL A 21 32.61 11.85 -16.89
C VAL A 21 31.75 10.99 -15.96
N SER A 22 31.38 11.50 -14.77
CA SER A 22 30.41 10.85 -13.88
C SER A 22 28.94 11.18 -14.21
N ALA A 23 28.68 12.23 -15.01
CA ALA A 23 27.34 12.54 -15.55
C ALA A 23 27.06 11.85 -16.89
N ILE A 24 28.08 11.57 -17.71
CA ILE A 24 27.99 10.86 -18.99
C ILE A 24 27.44 9.42 -18.92
N PRO A 25 27.57 8.63 -17.83
CA PRO A 25 27.00 7.28 -17.80
C PRO A 25 25.48 7.30 -17.59
N TRP A 26 24.94 8.43 -17.11
CA TRP A 26 23.54 8.56 -16.68
C TRP A 26 22.50 8.16 -17.75
N PRO A 27 22.61 8.56 -19.03
CA PRO A 27 21.66 8.12 -20.06
C PRO A 27 21.95 6.71 -20.60
N LEU A 28 23.18 6.22 -20.45
CA LEU A 28 23.64 4.96 -21.03
C LEU A 28 23.26 3.74 -20.18
N PHE A 29 23.14 3.90 -18.86
CA PHE A 29 22.78 2.81 -17.95
C PHE A 29 21.26 2.52 -17.86
N GLU A 30 20.40 3.45 -18.30
CA GLU A 30 18.94 3.25 -18.35
C GLU A 30 18.42 2.83 -19.74
N CYS A 31 19.22 2.99 -20.80
CA CYS A 31 18.84 2.51 -22.13
C CYS A 31 19.12 1.01 -22.27
N ASN A 32 18.06 0.21 -22.36
CA ASN A 32 18.06 -1.22 -22.77
C ASN A 32 18.70 -1.54 -24.15
N TRP A 33 19.41 -0.57 -24.77
CA TRP A 33 19.96 -0.66 -26.12
C TRP A 33 21.45 -1.03 -26.17
N LEU A 34 22.19 -0.99 -25.06
CA LEU A 34 23.59 -1.37 -25.04
C LEU A 34 23.73 -2.89 -24.87
N THR A 35 24.44 -3.53 -25.81
CA THR A 35 24.78 -4.95 -25.70
C THR A 35 25.81 -5.15 -24.58
N THR A 36 25.85 -6.36 -23.98
CA THR A 36 26.75 -6.75 -22.88
C THR A 36 28.23 -6.40 -23.11
N HIS A 37 28.66 -6.26 -24.37
CA HIS A 37 30.01 -5.88 -24.77
C HIS A 37 30.34 -4.39 -24.56
N GLN A 38 29.38 -3.49 -24.76
CA GLN A 38 29.58 -2.03 -24.58
C GLN A 38 29.63 -1.63 -23.10
N LEU A 39 28.89 -2.36 -22.25
CA LEU A 39 28.98 -2.27 -20.79
C LEU A 39 30.36 -2.73 -20.28
N ALA A 40 30.93 -3.79 -20.86
CA ALA A 40 32.25 -4.29 -20.50
C ALA A 40 33.38 -3.31 -20.86
N GLU A 41 33.30 -2.64 -22.01
CA GLU A 41 34.28 -1.60 -22.40
C GLU A 41 34.18 -0.35 -21.51
N ALA A 42 32.96 0.11 -21.17
CA ALA A 42 32.76 1.21 -20.22
C ALA A 42 33.29 0.87 -18.81
N LEU A 43 33.14 -0.38 -18.38
CA LEU A 43 33.69 -0.91 -17.12
C LEU A 43 35.23 -1.00 -17.11
N LEU A 44 35.90 -1.02 -18.27
CA LEU A 44 37.35 -1.05 -18.39
C LEU A 44 38.00 0.35 -18.32
N PHE A 45 37.35 1.38 -18.88
CA PHE A 45 37.87 2.75 -18.91
C PHE A 45 37.61 3.54 -17.62
N TYR A 46 36.55 3.23 -16.89
CA TYR A 46 36.17 3.94 -15.67
C TYR A 46 37.15 3.74 -14.49
N PRO A 47 37.65 2.52 -14.19
CA PRO A 47 38.67 2.31 -13.16
C PRO A 47 40.01 2.97 -13.52
N ALA A 48 40.40 2.96 -14.79
CA ALA A 48 41.67 3.54 -15.24
C ALA A 48 41.70 5.08 -15.09
N THR A 49 40.59 5.75 -15.41
CA THR A 49 40.46 7.22 -15.27
C THR A 49 40.39 7.66 -13.81
N VAL A 50 39.74 6.86 -12.95
CA VAL A 50 39.71 7.06 -11.49
C VAL A 50 41.10 6.86 -10.86
N LEU A 51 41.81 5.79 -11.22
CA LEU A 51 43.16 5.49 -10.72
C LEU A 51 44.17 6.57 -11.15
N PHE A 52 44.08 7.05 -12.39
CA PHE A 52 44.91 8.16 -12.87
C PHE A 52 44.63 9.46 -12.10
N GLY A 53 43.36 9.74 -11.83
CA GLY A 53 42.91 10.86 -11.00
C GLY A 53 43.43 10.82 -9.56
N LEU A 54 43.35 9.65 -8.92
CA LEU A 54 43.90 9.41 -7.59
C LEU A 54 45.40 9.62 -7.55
N ALA A 55 46.14 9.06 -8.52
CA ALA A 55 47.58 9.19 -8.63
C ALA A 55 47.99 10.67 -8.78
N ALA A 56 47.29 11.44 -9.62
CA ALA A 56 47.53 12.88 -9.79
C ALA A 56 47.27 13.67 -8.50
N MET A 57 46.22 13.35 -7.73
CA MET A 57 45.90 14.05 -6.48
C MET A 57 46.83 13.67 -5.31
N ILE A 58 47.25 12.41 -5.21
CA ILE A 58 48.29 11.94 -4.27
C ILE A 58 49.62 12.64 -4.56
N PHE A 59 49.95 12.84 -5.84
CA PHE A 59 51.15 13.56 -6.25
C PHE A 59 51.10 15.07 -5.94
N LEU A 60 49.90 15.67 -5.90
CA LEU A 60 49.69 17.10 -5.61
C LEU A 60 49.50 17.42 -4.12
N LEU A 61 49.16 16.44 -3.28
CA LEU A 61 48.99 16.57 -1.81
C LEU A 61 50.20 17.18 -1.06
N PRO A 62 51.48 16.91 -1.42
CA PRO A 62 52.65 17.49 -0.75
C PRO A 62 52.90 18.97 -1.06
N THR A 63 52.16 19.58 -1.99
CA THR A 63 52.37 20.98 -2.38
C THR A 63 51.85 21.94 -1.31
N PRO A 64 52.55 23.06 -1.04
CA PRO A 64 52.12 24.03 -0.04
C PRO A 64 50.71 24.54 -0.36
N ALA A 65 49.79 24.37 0.60
CA ALA A 65 48.38 24.66 0.44
C ALA A 65 47.76 25.17 1.75
N SER A 66 46.79 26.06 1.63
CA SER A 66 45.97 26.52 2.76
C SER A 66 45.23 25.35 3.42
N ARG A 67 44.71 25.55 4.64
CA ARG A 67 43.90 24.51 5.32
C ARG A 67 42.66 24.13 4.50
N VAL A 68 42.04 25.10 3.83
CA VAL A 68 40.87 24.91 2.97
C VAL A 68 41.22 24.09 1.74
N GLU A 69 42.35 24.39 1.09
CA GLU A 69 42.82 23.63 -0.09
C GLU A 69 43.22 22.19 0.24
N ARG A 70 43.84 21.95 1.41
CA ARG A 70 44.13 20.59 1.88
C ARG A 70 42.85 19.80 2.13
N LEU A 71 41.85 20.42 2.76
CA LEU A 71 40.55 19.80 2.97
C LEU A 71 39.87 19.46 1.64
N ALA A 72 39.88 20.38 0.66
CA ALA A 72 39.32 20.17 -0.66
C ALA A 72 40.01 19.03 -1.42
N ARG A 73 41.35 18.93 -1.33
CA ARG A 73 42.10 17.82 -1.94
C ARG A 73 41.80 16.48 -1.28
N CYS A 74 41.75 16.41 0.05
CA CYS A 74 41.37 15.20 0.78
C CYS A 74 39.94 14.76 0.44
N LEU A 75 39.00 15.70 0.38
CA LEU A 75 37.62 15.43 -0.01
C LEU A 75 37.53 14.94 -1.46
N GLY A 76 38.28 15.55 -2.37
CA GLY A 76 38.39 15.11 -3.75
C GLY A 76 38.88 13.67 -3.87
N VAL A 77 39.94 13.29 -3.15
CA VAL A 77 40.46 11.91 -3.13
C VAL A 77 39.40 10.95 -2.59
N ALA A 78 38.73 11.31 -1.50
CA ALA A 78 37.66 10.49 -0.93
C ALA A 78 36.49 10.29 -1.92
N ILE A 79 36.04 11.34 -2.60
CA ILE A 79 34.96 11.27 -3.61
C ILE A 79 35.38 10.36 -4.77
N SER A 80 36.64 10.45 -5.23
CA SER A 80 37.16 9.62 -6.32
C SER A 80 37.33 8.14 -5.96
N ILE A 81 37.38 7.78 -4.68
CA ILE A 81 37.37 6.37 -4.24
C ILE A 81 35.93 5.89 -4.02
N VAL A 82 35.13 6.69 -3.31
CA VAL A 82 33.80 6.30 -2.82
C VAL A 82 32.78 6.21 -3.95
N VAL A 83 32.73 7.20 -4.86
CA VAL A 83 31.74 7.22 -5.95
C VAL A 83 31.92 6.01 -6.88
N PRO A 84 33.14 5.66 -7.33
CA PRO A 84 33.33 4.48 -8.19
C PRO A 84 33.03 3.14 -7.51
N ILE A 85 33.41 2.95 -6.24
CA ILE A 85 33.06 1.75 -5.48
C ILE A 85 31.54 1.65 -5.33
N ALA A 86 30.87 2.76 -5.09
CA ALA A 86 29.41 2.79 -4.99
C ALA A 86 28.73 2.51 -6.34
N CYS A 87 29.27 3.00 -7.44
CA CYS A 87 28.78 2.66 -8.79
C CYS A 87 28.96 1.18 -9.09
N TRP A 88 30.14 0.61 -8.80
CA TRP A 88 30.42 -0.81 -8.99
C TRP A 88 29.49 -1.69 -8.14
N THR A 89 29.35 -1.39 -6.84
CA THR A 89 28.51 -2.18 -5.92
C THR A 89 27.01 -1.95 -6.10
N GLY A 90 26.58 -1.08 -7.03
CA GLY A 90 25.18 -0.66 -7.18
C GLY A 90 24.66 0.18 -6.00
N ARG A 91 25.52 0.58 -5.05
CA ARG A 91 25.19 1.36 -3.85
C ARG A 91 25.20 2.88 -4.06
N TYR A 92 25.58 3.37 -5.24
CA TYR A 92 25.64 4.81 -5.54
C TYR A 92 24.27 5.48 -5.40
N ARG A 93 23.19 4.81 -5.81
CA ARG A 93 21.82 5.27 -5.59
C ARG A 93 21.61 5.53 -4.10
N TRP A 94 21.88 4.54 -3.24
CA TRP A 94 21.74 4.69 -1.80
C TRP A 94 22.60 5.83 -1.21
N LEU A 95 23.81 6.09 -1.71
CA LEU A 95 24.64 7.21 -1.25
C LEU A 95 24.08 8.58 -1.65
N ILE A 96 23.66 8.74 -2.92
CA ILE A 96 23.03 9.98 -3.41
C ILE A 96 21.76 10.25 -2.61
N VAL A 97 20.98 9.21 -2.37
CA VAL A 97 19.77 9.23 -1.56
C VAL A 97 20.05 9.68 -0.14
N SER A 98 20.99 9.02 0.54
CA SER A 98 21.34 9.33 1.92
C SER A 98 21.91 10.75 2.06
N ALA A 99 22.69 11.20 1.07
CA ALA A 99 23.21 12.56 1.02
C ALA A 99 22.09 13.58 0.81
N PHE A 100 21.21 13.40 -0.17
CA PHE A 100 20.10 14.30 -0.43
C PHE A 100 19.11 14.32 0.74
N ALA A 101 18.78 13.15 1.28
CA ALA A 101 17.95 12.97 2.46
C ALA A 101 18.56 13.68 3.69
N GLY A 102 19.88 13.61 3.87
CA GLY A 102 20.60 14.35 4.91
C GLY A 102 20.60 15.87 4.69
N LEU A 103 20.83 16.31 3.44
CA LEU A 103 20.82 17.73 3.07
C LEU A 103 19.42 18.34 3.22
N LEU A 104 18.36 17.61 2.87
CA LEU A 104 16.97 18.03 3.08
C LEU A 104 16.70 18.26 4.58
N ARG A 105 17.09 17.30 5.43
CA ARG A 105 16.93 17.40 6.90
C ARG A 105 17.72 18.58 7.46
N ALA A 106 18.99 18.69 7.11
CA ALA A 106 19.83 19.81 7.52
C ALA A 106 19.24 21.14 7.04
N GLY A 107 18.73 21.19 5.81
CA GLY A 107 18.02 22.33 5.23
C GLY A 107 16.82 22.74 6.07
N ILE A 108 15.89 21.83 6.36
CA ILE A 108 14.69 22.14 7.16
C ILE A 108 15.07 22.56 8.60
N LEU A 109 16.01 21.87 9.25
CA LEU A 109 16.48 22.26 10.59
C LEU A 109 17.09 23.67 10.60
N LEU A 110 17.94 23.99 9.61
CA LEU A 110 18.52 25.33 9.48
C LEU A 110 17.45 26.39 9.22
N LEU A 111 16.44 26.08 8.41
CA LEU A 111 15.29 26.96 8.18
C LEU A 111 14.53 27.19 9.50
N TRP A 112 14.26 26.15 10.26
CA TRP A 112 13.55 26.24 11.55
C TRP A 112 14.34 26.98 12.65
N LEU A 113 15.67 27.04 12.54
CA LEU A 113 16.50 27.86 13.44
C LEU A 113 16.47 29.35 13.08
N SER A 114 16.05 29.71 11.86
CA SER A 114 16.04 31.11 11.41
C SER A 114 15.18 32.07 12.24
N PRO A 115 13.99 31.73 12.76
CA PRO A 115 13.20 32.62 13.59
C PRO A 115 13.85 32.86 14.96
N LEU A 116 14.51 31.83 15.51
CA LEU A 116 15.27 31.94 16.75
C LEU A 116 16.47 32.88 16.57
N VAL A 117 17.22 32.71 15.47
CA VAL A 117 18.33 33.59 15.09
C VAL A 117 17.83 35.01 14.90
N PHE A 118 16.71 35.21 14.19
CA PHE A 118 16.08 36.51 14.04
C PHE A 118 15.75 37.15 15.40
N ALA A 119 15.08 36.43 16.29
CA ALA A 119 14.71 36.90 17.62
C ALA A 119 15.95 37.28 18.46
N MET A 120 16.99 36.44 18.46
CA MET A 120 18.26 36.73 19.14
C MET A 120 18.91 38.01 18.61
N LEU A 121 18.89 38.21 17.30
CA LEU A 121 19.46 39.39 16.68
C LEU A 121 18.64 40.68 16.94
N VAL A 122 17.31 40.56 17.01
CA VAL A 122 16.42 41.66 17.44
C VAL A 122 16.73 42.03 18.90
N LEU A 123 16.84 41.05 19.80
CA LEU A 123 17.18 41.30 21.20
C LEU A 123 18.57 41.94 21.35
N TRP A 124 19.55 41.49 20.56
CA TRP A 124 20.89 42.06 20.53
C TRP A 124 20.89 43.53 20.06
N THR A 125 20.09 43.85 19.04
CA THR A 125 19.96 45.23 18.53
C THR A 125 19.20 46.15 19.47
N ILE A 126 18.18 45.64 20.18
CA ILE A 126 17.50 46.35 21.27
C ILE A 126 18.49 46.66 22.39
N ARG A 127 19.25 45.66 22.84
CA ARG A 127 20.24 45.80 23.92
C ARG A 127 21.33 46.83 23.62
N ARG A 128 21.70 47.00 22.34
CA ARG A 128 22.67 48.01 21.90
C ARG A 128 22.07 49.41 21.71
N GLY A 129 20.77 49.61 21.94
CA GLY A 129 20.09 50.90 21.75
C GLY A 129 20.01 51.33 20.28
N THR A 130 20.28 50.42 19.35
CA THR A 130 20.35 50.69 17.90
C THR A 130 19.04 50.43 17.16
N LEU A 131 18.02 49.91 17.84
CA LEU A 131 16.73 49.60 17.24
C LEU A 131 15.87 50.87 17.03
N LYS A 132 16.35 51.80 16.19
CA LYS A 132 15.50 52.82 15.59
C LYS A 132 15.01 52.23 14.27
N TRP A 133 13.69 52.04 14.11
CA TRP A 133 13.09 51.64 12.83
C TRP A 133 13.42 52.70 11.77
N HIS A 134 14.55 52.52 11.09
CA HIS A 134 15.15 53.47 10.16
C HIS A 134 15.47 52.70 8.87
N PRO A 135 15.42 53.32 7.67
CA PRO A 135 15.75 52.66 6.39
C PRO A 135 17.18 52.07 6.28
N ARG A 136 18.01 52.20 7.32
CA ARG A 136 19.36 51.63 7.45
C ARG A 136 19.41 50.43 8.39
N ASN A 137 18.33 49.65 8.51
CA ASN A 137 18.40 48.37 9.21
C ASN A 137 19.56 47.52 8.64
N PRO A 138 20.38 46.89 9.50
CA PRO A 138 21.49 46.08 9.04
C PRO A 138 21.00 45.04 8.02
N ALA A 139 21.75 44.88 6.93
CA ALA A 139 21.36 43.99 5.83
C ALA A 139 21.06 42.57 6.31
N TRP A 140 21.78 42.10 7.33
CA TRP A 140 21.58 40.79 7.93
C TRP A 140 20.23 40.65 8.67
N LEU A 141 19.70 41.73 9.30
CA LEU A 141 18.42 41.68 10.02
C LEU A 141 17.26 41.59 9.02
N ARG A 142 17.36 42.34 7.92
CA ARG A 142 16.41 42.29 6.80
C ARG A 142 16.46 40.93 6.11
N ALA A 143 17.65 40.37 5.89
CA ALA A 143 17.82 39.03 5.32
C ALA A 143 17.23 37.94 6.22
N SER A 144 17.46 38.03 7.54
CA SER A 144 16.89 37.09 8.52
C SER A 144 15.37 37.16 8.58
N LEU A 145 14.78 38.37 8.59
CA LEU A 145 13.33 38.54 8.54
C LEU A 145 12.73 37.98 7.23
N ALA A 146 13.34 38.30 6.09
CA ALA A 146 12.90 37.80 4.80
C ALA A 146 12.95 36.27 4.73
N LEU A 147 14.02 35.65 5.27
CA LEU A 147 14.13 34.19 5.34
C LEU A 147 13.02 33.59 6.20
N THR A 148 12.77 34.13 7.40
CA THR A 148 11.69 33.66 8.29
C THR A 148 10.31 33.78 7.64
N LEU A 149 10.01 34.91 6.99
CA LEU A 149 8.73 35.10 6.29
C LEU A 149 8.58 34.13 5.11
N SER A 150 9.65 33.91 4.33
CA SER A 150 9.66 32.93 3.25
C SER A 150 9.40 31.50 3.74
N ILE A 151 9.95 31.12 4.90
CA ILE A 151 9.72 29.79 5.48
C ILE A 151 8.27 29.63 5.95
N LEU A 152 7.72 30.63 6.64
CA LEU A 152 6.30 30.60 7.03
C LEU A 152 5.39 30.51 5.80
N ALA A 153 5.72 31.23 4.72
CA ALA A 153 5.00 31.15 3.46
C ALA A 153 5.15 29.78 2.79
N LEU A 154 6.34 29.19 2.78
CA LEU A 154 6.60 27.87 2.21
C LEU A 154 5.90 26.76 3.01
N GLU A 155 5.96 26.78 4.34
CA GLU A 155 5.25 25.83 5.20
C GLU A 155 3.74 25.99 5.07
N GLY A 156 3.24 27.24 5.05
CA GLY A 156 1.83 27.52 4.82
C GLY A 156 1.37 27.04 3.44
N THR A 157 2.18 27.27 2.40
CA THR A 157 1.89 26.81 1.04
C THR A 157 1.98 25.29 0.94
N ALA A 158 2.98 24.66 1.54
CA ALA A 158 3.11 23.21 1.60
C ALA A 158 1.92 22.60 2.34
N ARG A 159 1.50 23.18 3.47
CA ARG A 159 0.31 22.76 4.20
C ARG A 159 -0.94 22.91 3.35
N LEU A 160 -1.08 24.01 2.63
CA LEU A 160 -2.16 24.22 1.69
C LEU A 160 -2.14 23.20 0.55
N LEU A 161 -0.96 22.84 0.03
CA LEU A 161 -0.78 21.82 -1.01
C LEU A 161 -1.10 20.41 -0.50
N GLU A 162 -0.73 20.06 0.73
CA GLU A 162 -1.14 18.80 1.36
C GLU A 162 -2.64 18.72 1.59
N THR A 163 -3.26 19.86 1.93
CA THR A 163 -4.72 19.95 2.05
C THR A 163 -5.40 20.13 0.69
N ARG A 164 -4.65 20.40 -0.39
CA ARG A 164 -5.23 20.39 -1.72
C ARG A 164 -5.51 18.93 -2.05
N PRO A 165 -6.73 18.60 -2.45
CA PRO A 165 -7.07 17.23 -2.73
C PRO A 165 -6.25 16.81 -3.96
N GLU A 166 -5.22 15.97 -3.81
CA GLU A 166 -4.54 15.30 -4.95
C GLU A 166 -5.60 14.68 -5.89
N LEU A 167 -6.71 14.25 -5.28
CA LEU A 167 -7.84 13.63 -5.93
C LEU A 167 -8.83 14.61 -6.59
N ALA A 168 -8.88 15.90 -6.24
CA ALA A 168 -9.85 16.84 -6.85
C ALA A 168 -9.58 17.09 -8.34
N ALA A 169 -8.35 16.80 -8.79
CA ALA A 169 -8.00 16.79 -10.20
C ALA A 169 -8.40 15.47 -10.91
N LEU A 170 -8.47 14.36 -10.16
CA LEU A 170 -8.74 13.02 -10.68
C LEU A 170 -10.24 12.70 -10.71
N LEU A 171 -10.99 13.19 -9.72
CA LEU A 171 -12.43 12.99 -9.65
C LEU A 171 -13.15 13.80 -10.74
N PRO A 172 -14.21 13.25 -11.36
CA PRO A 172 -15.01 13.98 -12.34
C PRO A 172 -15.53 15.29 -11.74
N LYS A 173 -15.31 16.42 -12.44
CA LYS A 173 -15.84 17.73 -12.00
C LYS A 173 -17.33 17.88 -12.27
N THR A 174 -17.80 17.20 -13.30
CA THR A 174 -19.19 17.18 -13.75
C THR A 174 -19.45 15.80 -14.33
N LEU A 175 -20.61 15.24 -14.02
CA LEU A 175 -21.11 14.00 -14.62
C LEU A 175 -22.49 14.30 -15.23
N PRO A 176 -22.78 13.80 -16.44
CA PRO A 176 -24.14 13.86 -17.00
C PRO A 176 -25.14 13.21 -16.05
N GLU A 177 -26.39 13.68 -16.02
CA GLU A 177 -27.46 12.99 -15.29
C GLU A 177 -27.79 11.64 -15.98
N PRO A 178 -28.19 10.60 -15.21
CA PRO A 178 -28.65 9.34 -15.79
C PRO A 178 -29.93 9.53 -16.62
N PRO A 179 -30.22 8.61 -17.56
CA PRO A 179 -31.53 8.57 -18.21
C PRO A 179 -32.68 8.48 -17.18
N PRO A 180 -33.86 9.10 -17.43
CA PRO A 180 -34.94 9.18 -16.45
C PRO A 180 -35.51 7.83 -15.97
N ASP A 181 -35.42 6.80 -16.81
CA ASP A 181 -35.88 5.43 -16.62
C ASP A 181 -34.81 4.49 -16.06
N VAL A 182 -33.64 5.03 -15.69
CA VAL A 182 -32.51 4.27 -15.17
C VAL A 182 -32.31 4.51 -13.67
N VAL A 183 -32.12 3.42 -12.92
CA VAL A 183 -31.53 3.42 -11.58
C VAL A 183 -30.03 3.14 -11.76
N SER A 184 -29.21 4.17 -11.56
CA SER A 184 -27.77 4.08 -11.79
C SER A 184 -27.01 3.70 -10.54
N LEU A 185 -26.29 2.59 -10.61
CA LEU A 185 -25.38 2.11 -9.58
C LEU A 185 -23.95 2.20 -10.09
N ALA A 186 -23.03 2.62 -9.24
CA ALA A 186 -21.61 2.53 -9.52
C ALA A 186 -20.89 1.78 -8.41
N ALA A 187 -19.75 1.19 -8.79
CA ALA A 187 -18.87 0.52 -7.85
C ALA A 187 -17.41 0.87 -8.17
N VAL A 188 -16.61 1.04 -7.11
CA VAL A 188 -15.19 1.38 -7.22
C VAL A 188 -14.39 0.63 -6.15
N GLY A 189 -13.20 0.16 -6.52
CA GLY A 189 -12.37 -0.65 -5.65
C GLY A 189 -11.33 -1.47 -6.40
N GLY A 190 -10.77 -2.46 -5.69
CA GLY A 190 -9.84 -3.44 -6.23
C GLY A 190 -10.50 -4.65 -6.90
N SER A 191 -9.74 -5.72 -7.04
CA SER A 191 -10.16 -7.02 -7.64
C SER A 191 -11.41 -7.62 -6.97
N THR A 192 -11.49 -7.58 -5.64
CA THR A 192 -12.67 -8.08 -4.91
C THR A 192 -13.96 -7.34 -5.30
N MET A 193 -13.90 -6.02 -5.51
CA MET A 193 -15.07 -5.24 -5.95
C MET A 193 -15.42 -5.49 -7.42
N LYS A 194 -14.40 -5.73 -8.24
CA LYS A 194 -14.58 -6.09 -9.66
C LYS A 194 -15.40 -7.38 -9.81
N GLY A 195 -15.21 -8.31 -8.88
CA GLY A 195 -15.80 -9.65 -8.88
C GLY A 195 -14.79 -10.75 -9.20
N PHE A 196 -13.49 -10.47 -9.08
CA PHE A 196 -12.44 -11.43 -9.39
C PHE A 196 -12.56 -12.69 -8.52
N PRO A 197 -12.38 -13.90 -9.09
CA PRO A 197 -12.04 -14.22 -10.49
C PRO A 197 -13.26 -14.47 -11.40
N TYR A 198 -14.47 -14.17 -10.93
CA TYR A 198 -15.74 -14.36 -11.65
C TYR A 198 -16.12 -13.19 -12.58
N ASP A 199 -15.20 -12.23 -12.77
CA ASP A 199 -15.42 -10.96 -13.47
C ASP A 199 -16.30 -11.10 -14.72
N SER A 200 -17.19 -10.13 -14.93
CA SER A 200 -18.25 -10.05 -15.94
C SER A 200 -19.49 -10.94 -15.73
N CYS A 201 -19.41 -12.08 -15.03
CA CYS A 201 -20.55 -12.99 -14.87
C CYS A 201 -21.17 -13.01 -13.47
N TYR A 202 -20.36 -12.84 -12.42
CA TYR A 202 -20.86 -12.82 -11.04
C TYR A 202 -20.00 -11.93 -10.15
N GLY A 203 -20.54 -11.50 -9.00
CA GLY A 203 -19.86 -10.64 -8.03
C GLY A 203 -20.86 -9.86 -7.17
N MET A 204 -20.41 -9.32 -6.03
CA MET A 204 -21.30 -8.71 -5.04
C MET A 204 -22.20 -7.61 -5.63
N MET A 205 -21.66 -6.77 -6.51
CA MET A 205 -22.42 -5.70 -7.17
C MET A 205 -23.38 -6.21 -8.25
N ARG A 206 -23.04 -7.33 -8.91
CA ARG A 206 -23.95 -7.99 -9.86
C ARG A 206 -25.16 -8.57 -9.13
N VAL A 207 -24.93 -9.19 -7.97
CA VAL A 207 -26.01 -9.71 -7.10
C VAL A 207 -26.88 -8.56 -6.58
N ALA A 208 -26.28 -7.47 -6.09
CA ALA A 208 -27.03 -6.30 -5.64
C ALA A 208 -27.89 -5.68 -6.77
N ALA A 209 -27.30 -5.50 -7.97
CA ALA A 209 -28.01 -4.99 -9.13
C ALA A 209 -29.16 -5.91 -9.58
N TRP A 210 -28.94 -7.24 -9.55
CA TRP A 210 -29.98 -8.23 -9.85
C TRP A 210 -31.15 -8.15 -8.86
N ARG A 211 -30.88 -8.01 -7.56
CA ARG A 211 -31.95 -7.82 -6.56
C ARG A 211 -32.69 -6.51 -6.74
N LEU A 212 -31.96 -5.42 -6.99
CA LEU A 212 -32.58 -4.12 -7.28
C LEU A 212 -33.44 -4.19 -8.55
N GLN A 213 -33.02 -4.92 -9.58
CA GLN A 213 -33.81 -5.06 -10.81
C GLN A 213 -35.16 -5.74 -10.56
N LYS A 214 -35.23 -6.68 -9.61
CA LYS A 214 -36.51 -7.28 -9.17
C LYS A 214 -37.38 -6.30 -8.38
N GLN A 215 -36.78 -5.41 -7.58
CA GLN A 215 -37.51 -4.37 -6.84
C GLN A 215 -38.04 -3.27 -7.77
N PHE A 216 -37.26 -2.89 -8.79
CA PHE A 216 -37.57 -1.82 -9.74
C PHE A 216 -37.99 -2.39 -11.11
N ALA A 217 -39.09 -3.14 -11.17
CA ALA A 217 -39.52 -3.81 -12.40
C ALA A 217 -39.83 -2.86 -13.57
N ALA A 218 -40.19 -1.60 -13.29
CA ALA A 218 -40.52 -0.58 -14.30
C ALA A 218 -39.30 0.25 -14.77
N LYS A 219 -38.17 0.15 -14.07
CA LYS A 219 -36.93 0.87 -14.40
C LYS A 219 -35.81 -0.09 -14.76
N LYS A 220 -34.87 0.38 -15.56
CA LYS A 220 -33.65 -0.38 -15.84
C LYS A 220 -32.62 -0.10 -14.75
N VAL A 221 -32.11 -1.14 -14.10
CA VAL A 221 -30.98 -1.02 -13.19
C VAL A 221 -29.69 -1.15 -14.00
N GLU A 222 -28.88 -0.08 -14.03
CA GLU A 222 -27.60 -0.08 -14.73
C GLU A 222 -26.45 -0.02 -13.72
N LEU A 223 -25.53 -0.99 -13.81
CA LEU A 223 -24.32 -1.07 -13.00
C LEU A 223 -23.09 -0.61 -13.80
N GLN A 224 -22.46 0.47 -13.34
CA GLN A 224 -21.17 0.96 -13.80
C GLN A 224 -20.08 0.53 -12.80
N ASN A 225 -19.62 -0.71 -12.89
CA ASN A 225 -18.50 -1.19 -12.07
C ASN A 225 -17.17 -0.77 -12.71
N VAL A 226 -16.51 0.24 -12.13
CA VAL A 226 -15.20 0.75 -12.58
C VAL A 226 -14.06 0.24 -11.69
N ALA A 227 -14.31 -0.78 -10.86
CA ALA A 227 -13.28 -1.42 -10.07
C ALA A 227 -12.29 -2.18 -10.95
N GLU A 228 -11.02 -2.18 -10.56
CA GLU A 228 -9.96 -2.82 -11.34
C GLU A 228 -8.98 -3.62 -10.46
N THR A 229 -8.44 -4.69 -11.02
CA THR A 229 -7.56 -5.61 -10.30
C THR A 229 -6.27 -4.91 -9.89
N GLY A 230 -5.88 -5.10 -8.63
CA GLY A 230 -4.60 -4.61 -8.11
C GLY A 230 -4.56 -3.12 -7.76
N LEU A 231 -5.65 -2.35 -7.91
CA LEU A 231 -5.65 -0.94 -7.54
C LEU A 231 -5.71 -0.72 -6.03
N ASP A 232 -4.98 0.29 -5.54
CA ASP A 232 -5.24 0.95 -4.25
C ASP A 232 -6.40 1.95 -4.38
N LEU A 233 -6.80 2.56 -3.26
CA LEU A 233 -7.90 3.52 -3.27
C LEU A 233 -7.58 4.73 -4.16
N HIS A 234 -6.35 5.24 -4.16
CA HIS A 234 -6.00 6.42 -4.97
C HIS A 234 -6.24 6.17 -6.47
N LEU A 235 -5.74 5.05 -6.99
CA LEU A 235 -5.93 4.69 -8.40
C LEU A 235 -7.38 4.30 -8.67
N ALA A 236 -8.03 3.56 -7.77
CA ALA A 236 -9.43 3.18 -7.94
C ALA A 236 -10.34 4.41 -8.08
N LEU A 237 -10.13 5.46 -7.28
CA LEU A 237 -10.93 6.68 -7.39
C LEU A 237 -10.65 7.47 -8.68
N ALA A 238 -9.48 7.32 -9.31
CA ALA A 238 -9.21 7.88 -10.62
C ALA A 238 -10.06 7.22 -11.73
N GLU A 239 -10.49 5.97 -11.53
CA GLU A 239 -11.35 5.25 -12.48
C GLU A 239 -12.78 5.79 -12.53
N LEU A 240 -13.19 6.63 -11.56
CA LEU A 240 -14.48 7.32 -11.60
C LEU A 240 -14.63 8.25 -12.82
N ARG A 241 -13.52 8.63 -13.47
CA ARG A 241 -13.53 9.34 -14.78
C ARG A 241 -14.18 8.53 -15.91
N HIS A 242 -14.29 7.21 -15.75
CA HIS A 242 -14.91 6.31 -16.73
C HIS A 242 -16.41 6.12 -16.53
N LEU A 243 -17.00 6.75 -15.49
CA LEU A 243 -18.45 6.81 -15.36
C LEU A 243 -19.03 7.57 -16.54
N SER A 244 -19.97 6.93 -17.24
CA SER A 244 -20.68 7.52 -18.39
C SER A 244 -21.64 8.61 -17.94
N TYR A 245 -22.23 8.45 -16.75
CA TYR A 245 -23.14 9.41 -16.14
C TYR A 245 -23.15 9.19 -14.61
N ARG A 246 -23.72 10.16 -13.90
CA ARG A 246 -23.75 10.25 -12.45
C ARG A 246 -24.54 9.07 -11.85
N PRO A 247 -23.96 8.33 -10.90
CA PRO A 247 -24.68 7.28 -10.20
C PRO A 247 -25.63 7.85 -9.14
N ASN A 248 -26.74 7.16 -8.88
CA ASN A 248 -27.57 7.45 -7.72
C ASN A 248 -26.85 7.00 -6.43
N VAL A 249 -26.16 5.87 -6.50
CA VAL A 249 -25.35 5.34 -5.40
C VAL A 249 -24.01 4.82 -5.90
N LEU A 250 -22.94 5.13 -5.17
CA LEU A 250 -21.60 4.62 -5.39
C LEU A 250 -21.16 3.75 -4.19
N VAL A 251 -20.82 2.49 -4.46
CA VAL A 251 -20.34 1.53 -3.46
C VAL A 251 -18.81 1.41 -3.53
N VAL A 252 -18.15 1.47 -2.36
CA VAL A 252 -16.69 1.45 -2.26
C VAL A 252 -16.23 0.24 -1.45
N TYR A 253 -15.34 -0.57 -2.02
CA TYR A 253 -14.63 -1.66 -1.33
C TYR A 253 -13.14 -1.58 -1.71
N SER A 254 -12.31 -1.06 -0.80
CA SER A 254 -10.86 -0.93 -1.02
C SER A 254 -10.10 -1.11 0.30
N GLY A 255 -8.84 -1.55 0.23
CA GLY A 255 -7.96 -1.64 1.39
C GLY A 255 -6.86 -2.70 1.27
N HIS A 256 -7.07 -3.76 0.48
CA HIS A 256 -6.09 -4.86 0.36
C HIS A 256 -4.78 -4.42 -0.31
N ASN A 257 -4.87 -3.58 -1.34
CA ASN A 257 -3.72 -3.21 -2.15
C ASN A 257 -2.97 -1.97 -1.66
N GLU A 258 -3.41 -1.31 -0.58
CA GLU A 258 -2.81 -0.05 -0.09
C GLU A 258 -1.31 -0.22 0.23
N PHE A 259 -0.89 -1.45 0.51
CA PHE A 259 0.51 -1.77 0.73
C PHE A 259 1.34 -1.83 -0.57
N PHE A 260 0.78 -2.34 -1.68
CA PHE A 260 1.52 -2.57 -2.92
C PHE A 260 1.81 -1.32 -3.73
N HIS A 261 1.16 -0.22 -3.41
CA HIS A 261 1.34 1.06 -4.10
C HIS A 261 2.28 1.97 -3.35
N ARG A 262 2.88 2.93 -4.05
CA ARG A 262 3.84 3.87 -3.46
C ARG A 262 4.97 3.16 -2.69
N GLN A 263 5.48 2.04 -3.21
CA GLN A 263 6.52 1.24 -2.54
C GLN A 263 7.81 2.04 -2.34
N GLU A 264 7.98 3.10 -3.12
CA GLU A 264 9.05 4.06 -2.99
C GLU A 264 9.13 4.75 -1.62
N GLU A 265 7.99 4.91 -0.95
CA GLU A 265 7.93 5.48 0.40
C GLU A 265 8.54 4.50 1.42
N LEU A 266 8.37 3.20 1.21
CA LEU A 266 8.79 2.14 2.15
C LEU A 266 10.29 1.85 2.05
N ALA A 267 10.83 1.78 0.84
CA ALA A 267 12.23 1.39 0.64
C ALA A 267 13.25 2.49 1.02
N LEU A 268 12.84 3.76 1.12
CA LEU A 268 13.69 4.81 1.71
C LEU A 268 13.90 4.60 3.21
N ASP A 269 12.84 4.23 3.92
CA ASP A 269 12.86 4.16 5.37
C ASP A 269 13.51 2.88 5.90
N ARG A 270 13.48 1.77 5.14
CA ARG A 270 14.20 0.52 5.48
C ARG A 270 15.72 0.68 5.71
N ARG A 271 16.33 1.78 5.24
CA ARG A 271 17.77 2.05 5.39
C ARG A 271 18.06 3.44 5.95
N ASN A 272 17.09 4.05 6.62
CA ASN A 272 17.14 5.43 7.07
C ASN A 272 17.61 5.53 8.53
N ASN A 273 18.86 5.95 8.75
CA ASN A 273 19.45 6.09 10.09
C ASN A 273 18.97 7.35 10.85
N TRP A 274 17.99 8.10 10.33
CA TRP A 274 17.55 9.38 10.88
C TRP A 274 16.32 9.30 11.80
N GLU A 275 16.00 8.10 12.32
CA GLU A 275 14.81 7.82 13.15
C GLU A 275 14.65 8.77 14.34
N SER A 276 15.73 9.28 14.93
CA SER A 276 15.66 10.18 16.09
C SER A 276 15.21 11.61 15.75
N ILE A 277 15.45 12.09 14.52
CA ILE A 277 15.15 13.48 14.11
C ILE A 277 13.93 13.60 13.22
N ASP A 278 13.62 12.54 12.47
CA ASP A 278 12.45 12.49 11.61
C ASP A 278 11.15 12.80 12.38
N PRO A 279 10.89 12.29 13.62
CA PRO A 279 9.78 12.67 14.52
C PRO A 279 9.45 14.15 14.52
N VAL A 280 10.49 14.96 14.68
CA VAL A 280 10.37 16.42 14.75
C VAL A 280 10.14 17.00 13.36
N LEU A 281 10.93 16.58 12.37
CA LEU A 281 10.92 17.15 11.03
C LEU A 281 9.61 16.93 10.26
N LEU A 282 9.03 15.74 10.35
CA LEU A 282 7.75 15.41 9.71
C LEU A 282 6.55 16.14 10.36
N LYS A 283 6.74 17.03 11.35
CA LYS A 283 5.71 18.04 11.69
C LYS A 283 5.61 19.13 10.61
N SER A 284 6.70 19.41 9.89
CA SER A 284 6.76 20.26 8.69
C SER A 284 5.94 19.65 7.55
N ALA A 285 5.07 20.45 6.93
CA ALA A 285 4.40 20.06 5.69
C ALA A 285 5.38 20.07 4.51
N LEU A 286 6.30 21.03 4.52
CA LEU A 286 7.33 21.13 3.50
C LEU A 286 8.24 19.88 3.49
N PHE A 287 8.67 19.42 4.66
CA PHE A 287 9.48 18.20 4.77
C PHE A 287 8.73 16.97 4.28
N ARG A 288 7.45 16.81 4.62
CA ARG A 288 6.62 15.68 4.14
C ARG A 288 6.52 15.65 2.62
N ILE A 289 6.18 16.77 1.98
CA ILE A 289 6.11 16.87 0.51
C ILE A 289 7.48 16.60 -0.12
N CYS A 290 8.54 17.24 0.39
CA CYS A 290 9.88 17.05 -0.16
C CYS A 290 10.34 15.60 0.01
N LEU A 291 10.14 14.97 1.17
CA LEU A 291 10.51 13.59 1.42
C LEU A 291 9.78 12.65 0.45
N GLN A 292 8.47 12.82 0.27
CA GLN A 292 7.66 12.04 -0.66
C GLN A 292 8.10 12.22 -2.12
N LYS A 293 8.33 13.46 -2.57
CA LYS A 293 8.81 13.70 -3.94
C LYS A 293 10.19 13.14 -4.16
N THR A 294 11.06 13.28 -3.16
CA THR A 294 12.40 12.72 -3.24
C THR A 294 12.35 11.19 -3.30
N SER A 295 11.48 10.53 -2.51
CA SER A 295 11.29 9.07 -2.58
C SER A 295 10.87 8.60 -3.96
N GLN A 296 9.92 9.30 -4.59
CA GLN A 296 9.47 9.05 -5.96
C GLN A 296 10.59 9.18 -6.99
N PHE A 297 11.36 10.27 -6.96
CA PHE A 297 12.48 10.49 -7.91
C PHE A 297 13.62 9.49 -7.72
N ILE A 298 13.86 9.06 -6.48
CA ILE A 298 14.96 8.17 -6.13
C ILE A 298 14.71 6.72 -6.58
N GLN A 299 13.46 6.26 -6.49
CA GLN A 299 13.10 4.85 -6.64
C GLN A 299 12.54 4.47 -8.01
N ALA A 300 12.60 5.38 -8.99
CA ALA A 300 12.47 5.02 -10.39
C ALA A 300 13.57 3.99 -10.76
N GLY A 301 13.28 2.70 -10.54
CA GLY A 301 14.16 1.57 -10.85
C GLY A 301 14.74 0.77 -9.67
N VAL A 302 14.26 0.93 -8.42
CA VAL A 302 14.56 -0.02 -7.32
C VAL A 302 13.24 -0.61 -6.82
N GLN A 303 12.83 -1.74 -7.39
CA GLN A 303 11.75 -2.54 -6.82
C GLN A 303 12.32 -3.26 -5.59
N PRO A 304 11.72 -3.16 -4.39
CA PRO A 304 12.11 -4.05 -3.30
C PRO A 304 11.94 -5.50 -3.77
N ALA A 305 12.88 -6.38 -3.43
CA ALA A 305 12.71 -7.80 -3.74
C ALA A 305 11.39 -8.26 -3.12
N ILE A 306 10.45 -8.67 -3.98
CA ILE A 306 9.07 -9.06 -3.64
C ILE A 306 9.03 -10.51 -3.10
N ASP A 307 10.19 -11.12 -2.88
CA ASP A 307 10.29 -12.48 -2.36
C ASP A 307 10.11 -12.44 -0.83
N ARG A 308 9.11 -13.18 -0.37
CA ARG A 308 8.74 -13.32 1.03
C ARG A 308 9.77 -14.18 1.75
N GLN A 309 10.16 -13.73 2.95
CA GLN A 309 11.07 -14.44 3.87
C GLN A 309 10.32 -14.86 5.15
N PHE A 310 10.61 -16.05 5.67
CA PHE A 310 10.10 -16.49 6.97
C PHE A 310 10.54 -15.53 8.09
N CYS A 311 11.84 -15.24 8.15
CA CYS A 311 12.43 -14.19 8.97
C CYS A 311 12.92 -13.09 8.02
N GLY A 312 12.27 -11.93 8.03
CA GLY A 312 12.65 -10.81 7.16
C GLY A 312 12.83 -9.52 7.93
N ASP A 313 13.12 -8.44 7.22
CA ASP A 313 13.31 -7.12 7.83
C ASP A 313 11.99 -6.37 8.03
N ARG A 314 11.95 -5.51 9.06
CA ARG A 314 10.91 -4.52 9.27
C ARG A 314 10.60 -3.78 7.96
N ILE A 315 9.32 -3.69 7.63
CA ILE A 315 8.83 -3.15 6.36
C ILE A 315 9.06 -1.65 6.25
N ALA A 316 8.78 -0.94 7.33
CA ALA A 316 8.92 0.49 7.52
C ALA A 316 8.72 0.80 9.02
N PRO A 317 9.21 1.94 9.51
CA PRO A 317 8.86 2.45 10.83
C PRO A 317 7.35 2.69 10.96
N ASP A 318 6.80 2.54 12.18
CA ASP A 318 5.35 2.66 12.43
C ASP A 318 4.77 3.98 11.95
N ARG A 319 5.58 5.03 12.03
CA ARG A 319 5.17 6.36 11.58
C ARG A 319 4.88 6.42 10.10
N THR A 320 5.70 5.77 9.27
CA THR A 320 5.51 5.76 7.82
C THR A 320 4.23 5.01 7.49
N LEU A 321 3.96 3.90 8.19
CA LEU A 321 2.70 3.18 8.09
C LEU A 321 1.50 4.06 8.51
N GLN A 322 1.61 4.81 9.61
CA GLN A 322 0.58 5.77 10.05
C GLN A 322 0.34 6.90 9.04
N LEU A 323 1.39 7.39 8.38
CA LEU A 323 1.26 8.43 7.36
C LEU A 323 0.47 7.91 6.14
N ARG A 324 0.74 6.67 5.73
CA ARG A 324 0.00 6.00 4.65
C ARG A 324 -1.47 5.79 4.98
N VAL A 325 -1.77 5.33 6.21
CA VAL A 325 -3.15 5.24 6.71
C VAL A 325 -3.82 6.62 6.74
N SER A 326 -3.09 7.67 7.12
CA SER A 326 -3.60 9.04 7.11
C SER A 326 -3.92 9.54 5.70
N HIS A 327 -3.10 9.18 4.71
CA HIS A 327 -3.39 9.46 3.30
C HIS A 327 -4.64 8.70 2.83
N TYR A 328 -4.72 7.40 3.09
CA TYR A 328 -5.91 6.60 2.77
C TYR A 328 -7.20 7.20 3.38
N ARG A 329 -7.15 7.59 4.66
CA ARG A 329 -8.24 8.29 5.35
C ARG A 329 -8.61 9.61 4.65
N SER A 330 -7.61 10.39 4.22
CA SER A 330 -7.86 11.63 3.48
C SER A 330 -8.54 11.37 2.14
N LEU A 331 -8.20 10.31 1.40
CA LEU A 331 -8.86 9.96 0.14
C LEU A 331 -10.34 9.61 0.33
N LEU A 332 -10.67 8.85 1.39
CA LEU A 332 -12.06 8.56 1.75
C LEU A 332 -12.83 9.85 2.07
N ILE A 333 -12.24 10.77 2.84
CA ILE A 333 -12.86 12.07 3.14
C ILE A 333 -13.12 12.88 1.85
N GLN A 334 -12.12 12.97 0.97
CA GLN A 334 -12.26 13.68 -0.30
C GLN A 334 -13.35 13.09 -1.19
N LEU A 335 -13.51 11.76 -1.19
CA LEU A 335 -14.59 11.08 -1.88
C LEU A 335 -15.96 11.42 -1.28
N ALA A 336 -16.08 11.43 0.04
CA ALA A 336 -17.31 11.79 0.74
C ALA A 336 -17.75 13.22 0.40
N GLU A 337 -16.82 14.18 0.45
CA GLU A 337 -17.06 15.58 0.08
C GLU A 337 -17.40 15.73 -1.41
N TRP A 338 -16.77 14.93 -2.28
CA TRP A 338 -17.11 14.91 -3.71
C TRP A 338 -18.53 14.38 -3.95
N ALA A 339 -18.90 13.28 -3.29
CA ALA A 339 -20.19 12.66 -3.43
C ALA A 339 -21.32 13.58 -2.93
N GLN A 340 -21.13 14.26 -1.79
CA GLN A 340 -22.08 15.26 -1.30
C GLN A 340 -22.28 16.41 -2.31
N ARG A 341 -21.20 16.97 -2.87
CA ARG A 341 -21.28 18.04 -3.89
C ARG A 341 -22.00 17.61 -5.15
N HIS A 342 -21.85 16.35 -5.53
CA HIS A 342 -22.54 15.76 -6.68
C HIS A 342 -23.84 15.09 -6.30
N SER A 343 -24.31 15.19 -5.05
CA SER A 343 -25.53 14.52 -4.58
C SER A 343 -25.58 13.01 -4.91
N VAL A 344 -24.44 12.34 -4.85
CA VAL A 344 -24.30 10.88 -5.00
C VAL A 344 -24.35 10.27 -3.61
N SER A 345 -25.22 9.29 -3.38
CA SER A 345 -25.22 8.52 -2.13
C SER A 345 -24.00 7.60 -2.10
N LEU A 346 -23.37 7.46 -0.94
CA LEU A 346 -22.24 6.54 -0.76
C LEU A 346 -22.64 5.35 0.10
N VAL A 347 -21.99 4.21 -0.17
CA VAL A 347 -21.95 3.07 0.75
C VAL A 347 -20.50 2.60 0.84
N TYR A 348 -20.00 2.43 2.06
CA TYR A 348 -18.66 1.89 2.30
C TYR A 348 -18.74 0.44 2.75
N CYS A 349 -17.88 -0.39 2.18
CA CYS A 349 -17.65 -1.75 2.62
C CYS A 349 -16.29 -1.82 3.33
N ILE A 350 -16.29 -2.33 4.55
CA ILE A 350 -15.06 -2.71 5.24
C ILE A 350 -14.58 -4.01 4.62
N PRO A 351 -13.37 -4.08 4.04
CA PRO A 351 -12.92 -5.29 3.38
C PRO A 351 -12.70 -6.44 4.36
N ALA A 352 -13.10 -7.64 3.95
CA ALA A 352 -12.87 -8.89 4.67
C ALA A 352 -11.73 -9.68 4.03
N SER A 353 -11.12 -10.57 4.80
CA SER A 353 -10.05 -11.47 4.37
C SER A 353 -10.15 -12.79 5.10
N ASP A 354 -9.61 -13.85 4.52
CA ASP A 354 -9.33 -15.08 5.27
C ASP A 354 -8.25 -14.78 6.32
N ILE A 355 -8.60 -14.92 7.60
CA ILE A 355 -7.64 -14.77 8.71
C ILE A 355 -7.10 -16.11 9.20
N SER A 356 -7.79 -17.22 8.90
CA SER A 356 -7.56 -18.52 9.53
C SER A 356 -6.60 -19.41 8.75
N ASP A 357 -6.66 -19.38 7.43
CA ASP A 357 -5.88 -20.30 6.58
C ASP A 357 -4.75 -19.56 5.82
N PHE A 358 -4.85 -18.24 5.68
CA PHE A 358 -3.81 -17.42 5.05
C PHE A 358 -2.71 -17.02 6.04
N ALA A 359 -1.63 -17.82 6.10
CA ALA A 359 -0.46 -17.50 6.92
C ALA A 359 0.21 -16.18 6.49
N PRO A 360 0.75 -15.38 7.44
CA PRO A 360 1.45 -14.11 7.17
C PRO A 360 2.53 -14.28 6.14
N ASN A 361 2.88 -13.25 5.38
CA ASN A 361 3.96 -13.29 4.42
C ASN A 361 5.32 -13.12 5.11
N VAL A 362 5.62 -11.95 5.66
CA VAL A 362 6.93 -11.72 6.26
C VAL A 362 6.75 -11.53 7.76
N SER A 363 7.53 -12.27 8.55
CA SER A 363 7.59 -12.06 9.99
C SER A 363 8.89 -11.37 10.35
N TRP A 364 8.81 -10.48 11.33
CA TRP A 364 9.94 -9.73 11.86
C TRP A 364 9.72 -9.52 13.35
N ASP A 365 10.81 -9.49 14.09
CA ASP A 365 10.84 -9.02 15.48
C ASP A 365 12.19 -8.35 15.73
N GLU A 366 12.25 -7.39 16.67
CA GLU A 366 13.50 -6.69 16.99
C GLU A 366 14.58 -7.62 17.55
N HIS A 367 14.17 -8.73 18.17
CA HIS A 367 15.07 -9.76 18.71
C HIS A 367 15.34 -10.88 17.71
N ALA A 368 14.63 -10.93 16.57
CA ALA A 368 14.87 -11.88 15.50
C ALA A 368 15.94 -11.34 14.53
N GLY A 369 16.89 -12.20 14.16
CA GLY A 369 17.93 -11.83 13.21
C GLY A 369 18.68 -13.03 12.66
N PRO A 370 19.72 -12.81 11.82
CA PRO A 370 20.45 -13.90 11.16
C PRO A 370 21.06 -14.93 12.12
N ALA A 371 21.35 -14.52 13.37
CA ALA A 371 21.88 -15.41 14.40
C ALA A 371 20.84 -16.36 15.00
N THR A 372 19.56 -15.97 15.01
CA THR A 372 18.46 -16.75 15.60
C THR A 372 17.59 -17.42 14.54
N GLU A 373 17.70 -17.04 13.27
CA GLU A 373 16.88 -17.52 12.16
C GLU A 373 16.80 -19.04 12.07
N GLN A 374 17.93 -19.75 12.17
CA GLN A 374 17.93 -21.21 12.10
C GLN A 374 17.14 -21.84 13.24
N THR A 375 17.30 -21.33 14.47
CA THR A 375 16.55 -21.79 15.65
C THR A 375 15.07 -21.51 15.51
N LEU A 376 14.69 -20.32 15.02
CA LEU A 376 13.29 -19.97 14.77
C LEU A 376 12.66 -20.89 13.70
N LEU A 377 13.40 -21.25 12.66
CA LEU A 377 12.97 -22.21 11.63
C LEU A 377 12.80 -23.62 12.21
N GLU A 378 13.71 -24.08 13.06
CA GLU A 378 13.61 -25.37 13.75
C GLU A 378 12.38 -25.42 14.67
N ASN A 379 12.16 -24.37 15.47
CA ASN A 379 10.98 -24.23 16.32
C ASN A 379 9.68 -24.24 15.50
N TRP A 380 9.65 -23.50 14.38
CA TRP A 380 8.50 -23.50 13.47
C TRP A 380 8.22 -24.89 12.89
N ARG A 381 9.26 -25.63 12.47
CA ARG A 381 9.09 -27.02 11.98
C ARG A 381 8.56 -27.94 13.06
N GLN A 382 9.07 -27.83 14.30
CA GLN A 382 8.60 -28.61 15.43
C GLN A 382 7.12 -28.36 15.73
N ILE A 383 6.70 -27.09 15.81
CA ILE A 383 5.29 -26.75 16.04
C ILE A 383 4.41 -27.29 14.90
N ARG A 384 4.81 -27.12 13.64
CA ARG A 384 4.09 -27.67 12.47
C ARG A 384 3.99 -29.19 12.50
N GLN A 385 5.04 -29.88 12.97
CA GLN A 385 5.01 -31.32 13.16
C GLN A 385 3.98 -31.71 14.24
N LEU A 386 4.00 -31.05 15.40
CA LEU A 386 3.01 -31.28 16.46
C LEU A 386 1.57 -31.03 15.97
N MET A 387 1.35 -29.99 15.17
CA MET A 387 0.06 -29.72 14.53
C MET A 387 -0.35 -30.84 13.56
N THR A 388 0.59 -31.36 12.76
CA THR A 388 0.34 -32.50 11.86
C THR A 388 -0.04 -33.76 12.61
N GLU A 389 0.60 -34.00 13.76
CA GLU A 389 0.29 -35.08 14.70
C GLU A 389 -0.98 -34.83 15.52
N LYS A 390 -1.64 -33.67 15.34
CA LYS A 390 -2.82 -33.21 16.07
C LYS A 390 -2.60 -33.04 17.58
N ASN A 391 -1.35 -32.88 18.02
CA ASN A 391 -1.01 -32.53 19.39
C ASN A 391 -1.16 -31.01 19.61
N TRP A 392 -2.40 -30.53 19.47
CA TRP A 392 -2.75 -29.11 19.57
C TRP A 392 -2.37 -28.45 20.90
N PRO A 393 -2.55 -29.08 22.08
CA PRO A 393 -2.18 -28.47 23.34
C PRO A 393 -0.67 -28.18 23.44
N THR A 394 0.18 -29.13 23.06
CA THR A 394 1.64 -28.95 23.10
C THR A 394 2.09 -27.94 22.05
N ALA A 395 1.54 -28.02 20.83
CA ALA A 395 1.83 -27.04 19.78
C ALA A 395 1.46 -25.61 20.20
N LEU A 396 0.35 -25.44 20.92
CA LEU A 396 -0.09 -24.15 21.45
C LEU A 396 0.89 -23.63 22.51
N GLU A 397 1.30 -24.47 23.47
CA GLU A 397 2.24 -24.08 24.53
C GLU A 397 3.56 -23.56 23.94
N GLU A 398 4.13 -24.30 22.98
CA GLU A 398 5.35 -23.92 22.26
C GLU A 398 5.16 -22.62 21.46
N ALA A 399 4.03 -22.48 20.74
CA ALA A 399 3.74 -21.27 19.99
C ALA A 399 3.57 -20.04 20.89
N LEU A 400 2.91 -20.18 22.06
CA LEU A 400 2.73 -19.08 23.02
C LEU A 400 4.02 -18.69 23.72
N SER A 401 4.92 -19.65 23.96
CA SER A 401 6.28 -19.38 24.44
C SER A 401 7.01 -18.45 23.47
N LEU A 402 6.97 -18.78 22.16
CA LEU A 402 7.58 -17.94 21.12
C LEU A 402 6.88 -16.61 20.91
N VAL A 403 5.55 -16.53 21.05
CA VAL A 403 4.82 -15.24 21.04
C VAL A 403 5.26 -14.36 22.21
N SER A 404 5.61 -14.95 23.36
CA SER A 404 6.07 -14.19 24.52
C SER A 404 7.50 -13.65 24.33
N GLU A 405 8.35 -14.40 23.64
CA GLU A 405 9.74 -14.01 23.33
C GLU A 405 9.84 -13.07 22.12
N TYR A 406 9.02 -13.29 21.10
CA TYR A 406 9.00 -12.55 19.83
C TYR A 406 7.59 -12.01 19.52
N PRO A 407 7.09 -11.03 20.30
CA PRO A 407 5.69 -10.58 20.26
C PRO A 407 5.28 -9.89 18.97
N THR A 408 6.22 -9.48 18.11
CA THR A 408 5.90 -8.90 16.79
C THR A 408 6.05 -9.88 15.64
N PHE A 409 6.47 -11.11 15.91
CA PHE A 409 6.67 -12.15 14.91
C PHE A 409 5.35 -12.78 14.45
N ALA A 410 4.84 -12.32 13.31
CA ALA A 410 3.51 -12.66 12.80
C ALA A 410 3.21 -14.16 12.69
N GLU A 411 4.16 -14.99 12.24
CA GLU A 411 3.94 -16.43 12.05
C GLU A 411 3.65 -17.15 13.39
N PHE A 412 4.24 -16.74 14.51
CA PHE A 412 3.96 -17.40 15.81
C PHE A 412 2.56 -17.09 16.31
N HIS A 413 2.07 -15.88 16.06
CA HIS A 413 0.65 -15.56 16.25
C HIS A 413 -0.25 -16.42 15.36
N PHE A 414 0.14 -16.66 14.10
CA PHE A 414 -0.65 -17.52 13.20
C PHE A 414 -0.72 -18.96 13.70
N LEU A 415 0.40 -19.52 14.16
CA LEU A 415 0.45 -20.87 14.74
C LEU A 415 -0.39 -20.98 16.01
N ALA A 416 -0.23 -20.06 16.96
CA ALA A 416 -1.01 -20.03 18.19
C ALA A 416 -2.52 -19.91 17.89
N GLY A 417 -2.90 -19.01 16.98
CA GLY A 417 -4.28 -18.84 16.55
C GLY A 417 -4.86 -20.09 15.88
N SER A 418 -4.06 -20.79 15.07
CA SER A 418 -4.46 -22.06 14.45
C SER A 418 -4.68 -23.16 15.48
N CYS A 419 -3.81 -23.28 16.49
CA CYS A 419 -3.98 -24.23 17.58
C CYS A 419 -5.24 -23.92 18.42
N TYR A 420 -5.47 -22.65 18.78
CA TYR A 420 -6.70 -22.24 19.47
C TYR A 420 -7.96 -22.59 18.69
N ARG A 421 -7.97 -22.34 17.37
CA ARG A 421 -9.09 -22.72 16.48
C ARG A 421 -9.40 -24.21 16.58
N HIS A 422 -8.37 -25.06 16.50
CA HIS A 422 -8.54 -26.52 16.61
C HIS A 422 -8.94 -27.02 18.00
N LEU A 423 -8.64 -26.25 19.06
CA LEU A 423 -9.06 -26.52 20.43
C LEU A 423 -10.48 -25.99 20.73
N GLY A 424 -11.10 -25.27 19.80
CA GLY A 424 -12.44 -24.69 19.97
C GLY A 424 -12.48 -23.37 20.76
N ASP A 425 -11.32 -22.80 21.11
CA ASP A 425 -11.24 -21.48 21.75
C ASP A 425 -11.16 -20.38 20.67
N PHE A 426 -12.32 -20.08 20.10
CA PHE A 426 -12.41 -19.16 18.97
C PHE A 426 -12.10 -17.70 19.32
N ASP A 427 -12.23 -17.30 20.58
CA ASP A 427 -11.93 -15.94 21.01
C ASP A 427 -10.42 -15.69 20.99
N ASN A 428 -9.63 -16.60 21.57
CA ASN A 428 -8.18 -16.53 21.49
C ASN A 428 -7.68 -16.79 20.07
N ALA A 429 -8.31 -17.70 19.32
CA ALA A 429 -8.01 -17.89 17.90
C ALA A 429 -8.15 -16.58 17.12
N ARG A 430 -9.29 -15.88 17.24
CA ARG A 430 -9.53 -14.59 16.57
C ARG A 430 -8.48 -13.57 16.93
N LYS A 431 -8.14 -13.44 18.22
CA LYS A 431 -7.14 -12.49 18.72
C LYS A 431 -5.78 -12.71 18.05
N HIS A 432 -5.29 -13.95 18.08
CA HIS A 432 -3.97 -14.29 17.53
C HIS A 432 -3.96 -14.25 16.00
N LEU A 433 -5.00 -14.72 15.31
CA LEU A 433 -5.08 -14.68 13.85
C LEU A 433 -5.17 -13.24 13.30
N LYS A 434 -5.92 -12.34 13.96
CA LYS A 434 -5.95 -10.91 13.59
C LYS A 434 -4.59 -10.25 13.84
N ALA A 435 -3.93 -10.56 14.96
CA ALA A 435 -2.56 -10.08 15.22
C ALA A 435 -1.59 -10.56 14.13
N ALA A 436 -1.66 -11.82 13.71
CA ALA A 436 -0.83 -12.36 12.63
C ALA A 436 -1.03 -11.62 11.30
N ARG A 437 -2.28 -11.28 10.94
CA ARG A 437 -2.58 -10.44 9.77
C ARG A 437 -1.97 -9.04 9.91
N ASP A 438 -2.14 -8.41 11.07
CA ASP A 438 -1.77 -7.01 11.28
C ASP A 438 -0.27 -6.80 11.46
N LEU A 439 0.46 -7.82 11.94
CA LEU A 439 1.91 -7.83 12.11
C LEU A 439 2.68 -8.26 10.85
N ASP A 440 1.98 -8.73 9.81
CA ASP A 440 2.60 -9.16 8.55
C ASP A 440 3.39 -8.02 7.92
N GLN A 441 4.69 -8.22 7.73
CA GLN A 441 5.62 -7.27 7.11
C GLN A 441 5.61 -7.34 5.58
N PHE A 442 4.62 -8.02 5.00
CA PHE A 442 4.27 -7.91 3.59
C PHE A 442 2.75 -8.16 3.43
N PRO A 443 1.89 -7.25 3.92
CA PRO A 443 0.48 -7.52 4.05
C PRO A 443 -0.21 -7.43 2.67
N ILE A 444 -0.72 -8.57 2.19
CA ILE A 444 -1.70 -8.63 1.07
C ILE A 444 -3.10 -8.25 1.58
N ARG A 445 -3.36 -8.45 2.88
CA ARG A 445 -4.65 -8.23 3.52
C ARG A 445 -4.70 -6.84 4.15
N ALA A 446 -5.86 -6.19 4.09
CA ALA A 446 -6.06 -4.90 4.74
C ALA A 446 -5.88 -5.05 6.25
N THR A 447 -4.99 -4.26 6.85
CA THR A 447 -4.71 -4.31 8.28
C THR A 447 -5.70 -3.46 9.07
N GLN A 448 -5.82 -3.73 10.37
CA GLN A 448 -6.78 -3.04 11.25
C GLN A 448 -6.75 -1.50 11.17
N PRO A 449 -5.60 -0.81 11.04
CA PRO A 449 -5.58 0.64 10.83
C PRO A 449 -6.36 1.13 9.60
N TYR A 450 -6.27 0.42 8.46
CA TYR A 450 -7.05 0.77 7.27
C TYR A 450 -8.54 0.49 7.47
N LEU A 451 -8.89 -0.63 8.10
CA LEU A 451 -10.30 -0.97 8.41
C LEU A 451 -10.93 0.08 9.33
N ASN A 452 -10.18 0.56 10.33
CA ASN A 452 -10.63 1.61 11.25
C ASN A 452 -10.83 2.94 10.53
N ALA A 453 -9.94 3.31 9.59
CA ALA A 453 -10.10 4.53 8.80
C ALA A 453 -11.42 4.54 8.01
N VAL A 454 -11.85 3.40 7.46
CA VAL A 454 -13.17 3.27 6.80
C VAL A 454 -14.30 3.52 7.79
N ARG A 455 -14.27 2.87 8.97
CA ARG A 455 -15.29 3.02 10.02
C ARG A 455 -15.41 4.48 10.49
N GLU A 456 -14.28 5.13 10.74
CA GLU A 456 -14.21 6.50 11.20
C GLU A 456 -14.82 7.48 10.19
N VAL A 457 -14.43 7.38 8.91
CA VAL A 457 -14.94 8.29 7.88
C VAL A 457 -16.42 8.04 7.60
N ALA A 458 -16.84 6.76 7.58
CA ALA A 458 -18.26 6.44 7.43
C ALA A 458 -19.11 7.03 8.55
N SER A 459 -18.64 6.93 9.80
CA SER A 459 -19.30 7.54 10.96
C SER A 459 -19.35 9.07 10.85
N LEU A 460 -18.23 9.70 10.47
CA LEU A 460 -18.11 11.16 10.36
C LEU A 460 -19.07 11.76 9.31
N TYR A 461 -19.29 11.05 8.20
CA TYR A 461 -20.12 11.50 7.08
C TYR A 461 -21.51 10.84 7.03
N HIS A 462 -21.87 10.06 8.05
CA HIS A 462 -23.11 9.28 8.12
C HIS A 462 -23.34 8.39 6.88
N ILE A 463 -22.26 7.79 6.37
CA ILE A 463 -22.29 6.89 5.22
C ILE A 463 -22.69 5.49 5.71
N PRO A 464 -23.69 4.83 5.12
CA PRO A 464 -24.00 3.43 5.39
C PRO A 464 -22.76 2.55 5.24
N LEU A 465 -22.53 1.69 6.24
CA LEU A 465 -21.33 0.88 6.36
C LEU A 465 -21.69 -0.60 6.39
N ILE A 466 -21.04 -1.38 5.54
CA ILE A 466 -21.17 -2.83 5.47
C ILE A 466 -19.89 -3.44 6.00
N ASP A 467 -19.95 -4.12 7.15
CA ASP A 467 -18.83 -4.91 7.65
C ASP A 467 -18.84 -6.27 6.94
N ALA A 468 -17.99 -6.43 5.92
CA ALA A 468 -17.97 -7.64 5.10
C ALA A 468 -17.62 -8.90 5.92
N GLU A 469 -16.77 -8.76 6.96
CA GLU A 469 -16.42 -9.88 7.84
C GLU A 469 -17.67 -10.34 8.60
N ALA A 470 -18.43 -9.40 9.17
CA ALA A 470 -19.66 -9.72 9.89
C ALA A 470 -20.73 -10.35 8.98
N VAL A 471 -20.88 -9.85 7.74
CA VAL A 471 -21.83 -10.40 6.75
C VAL A 471 -21.48 -11.84 6.38
N ILE A 472 -20.21 -12.12 6.14
CA ILE A 472 -19.76 -13.47 5.78
C ILE A 472 -19.93 -14.42 6.97
N LEU A 473 -19.62 -13.96 8.18
CA LEU A 473 -19.71 -14.78 9.40
C LEU A 473 -21.14 -15.09 9.85
N SER A 474 -22.16 -14.35 9.39
CA SER A 474 -23.53 -14.57 9.83
C SER A 474 -24.07 -15.97 9.48
N ASN A 475 -23.46 -16.64 8.50
CA ASN A 475 -23.83 -17.98 8.05
C ASN A 475 -22.61 -18.93 7.98
N ALA A 476 -21.51 -18.59 8.65
CA ALA A 476 -20.30 -19.40 8.67
C ALA A 476 -20.43 -20.55 9.69
N SER A 477 -19.78 -21.68 9.40
CA SER A 477 -19.75 -22.84 10.31
C SER A 477 -18.96 -22.55 11.59
N GLU A 478 -17.95 -21.70 11.50
CA GLU A 478 -17.11 -21.22 12.58
C GLU A 478 -17.20 -19.69 12.68
N PRO A 479 -17.00 -19.10 13.86
CA PRO A 479 -17.01 -17.65 14.01
C PRO A 479 -15.74 -16.97 13.46
N LEU A 480 -15.01 -17.58 12.52
CA LEU A 480 -13.77 -17.10 11.92
C LEU A 480 -13.87 -17.17 10.39
N THR A 481 -13.36 -16.16 9.68
CA THR A 481 -13.25 -16.24 8.23
C THR A 481 -12.13 -17.19 7.85
N SER A 482 -12.41 -18.02 6.85
CA SER A 482 -11.54 -19.12 6.45
C SER A 482 -11.64 -19.37 4.95
N ARG A 483 -10.94 -20.39 4.46
CA ARG A 483 -11.07 -20.92 3.09
C ARG A 483 -12.46 -21.42 2.73
N GLU A 484 -13.38 -21.56 3.70
CA GLU A 484 -14.79 -21.86 3.40
C GLU A 484 -15.48 -20.69 2.68
N GLN A 485 -14.99 -19.46 2.84
CA GLN A 485 -15.61 -18.26 2.26
C GLN A 485 -14.71 -17.50 1.28
N PHE A 486 -13.46 -17.94 1.13
CA PHE A 486 -12.46 -17.29 0.31
C PHE A 486 -11.69 -18.29 -0.55
N LEU A 487 -11.40 -17.88 -1.77
CA LEU A 487 -10.57 -18.62 -2.73
C LEU A 487 -9.08 -18.51 -2.42
N ASP A 488 -8.69 -17.37 -1.83
CA ASP A 488 -7.35 -17.08 -1.36
C ASP A 488 -7.41 -16.17 -0.11
N GLY A 489 -6.38 -15.35 0.14
CA GLY A 489 -6.36 -14.48 1.32
C GLY A 489 -7.39 -13.35 1.30
N VAL A 490 -7.95 -12.97 0.15
CA VAL A 490 -8.75 -11.73 -0.01
C VAL A 490 -9.94 -11.84 -0.97
N HIS A 491 -9.97 -12.84 -1.86
CA HIS A 491 -11.04 -13.00 -2.85
C HIS A 491 -12.13 -13.92 -2.31
N PRO A 492 -13.35 -13.41 -2.07
CA PRO A 492 -14.48 -14.22 -1.61
C PRO A 492 -14.91 -15.24 -2.68
N ASP A 493 -15.49 -16.35 -2.26
CA ASP A 493 -16.12 -17.29 -3.17
C ASP A 493 -17.49 -16.77 -3.69
N LEU A 494 -18.18 -17.54 -4.54
CA LEU A 494 -19.50 -17.15 -5.06
C LEU A 494 -20.54 -16.93 -3.95
N LYS A 495 -20.54 -17.77 -2.91
CA LYS A 495 -21.52 -17.71 -1.82
C LYS A 495 -21.30 -16.48 -0.95
N ALA A 496 -20.05 -16.14 -0.64
CA ALA A 496 -19.68 -14.92 0.04
C ALA A 496 -20.01 -13.69 -0.81
N HIS A 497 -19.77 -13.71 -2.13
CA HIS A 497 -20.23 -12.65 -3.03
C HIS A 497 -21.76 -12.49 -3.02
N TYR A 498 -22.52 -13.58 -2.95
CA TYR A 498 -23.98 -13.55 -2.81
C TYR A 498 -24.41 -12.88 -1.50
N GLN A 499 -23.83 -13.28 -0.37
CA GLN A 499 -24.11 -12.69 0.95
C GLN A 499 -23.79 -11.19 0.97
N LEU A 500 -22.61 -10.80 0.47
CA LEU A 500 -22.22 -9.40 0.37
C LEU A 500 -23.15 -8.61 -0.55
N GLY A 501 -23.56 -9.19 -1.68
CA GLY A 501 -24.51 -8.56 -2.60
C GLY A 501 -25.89 -8.33 -1.98
N ASN A 502 -26.36 -9.25 -1.13
CA ASN A 502 -27.58 -9.07 -0.34
C ASN A 502 -27.44 -7.93 0.67
N ALA A 503 -26.36 -7.90 1.44
CA ALA A 503 -26.10 -6.82 2.40
C ALA A 503 -25.99 -5.46 1.70
N ILE A 504 -25.37 -5.42 0.52
CA ILE A 504 -25.33 -4.21 -0.32
C ILE A 504 -26.75 -3.83 -0.77
N PHE A 505 -27.55 -4.77 -1.29
CA PHE A 505 -28.93 -4.49 -1.64
C PHE A 505 -29.73 -3.88 -0.48
N ASP A 506 -29.61 -4.45 0.73
CA ASP A 506 -30.31 -3.97 1.93
C ASP A 506 -29.86 -2.55 2.32
N ALA A 507 -28.58 -2.22 2.14
CA ALA A 507 -28.05 -0.86 2.35
C ALA A 507 -28.48 0.13 1.26
N LEU A 508 -28.66 -0.33 0.01
CA LEU A 508 -29.04 0.50 -1.14
C LEU A 508 -30.54 0.82 -1.18
N SER A 509 -31.38 -0.14 -0.80
CA SER A 509 -32.85 -0.05 -0.97
C SER A 509 -33.47 1.21 -0.33
N PRO A 510 -33.07 1.64 0.88
CA PRO A 510 -33.59 2.86 1.50
C PRO A 510 -33.08 4.17 0.86
N LEU A 511 -31.95 4.11 0.15
CA LEU A 511 -31.30 5.27 -0.48
C LEU A 511 -31.90 5.61 -1.84
N LEU A 512 -32.66 4.68 -2.43
CA LEU A 512 -33.26 4.81 -3.75
C LEU A 512 -34.74 5.20 -3.62
N PRO A 513 -35.25 6.13 -4.44
CA PRO A 513 -36.66 6.49 -4.40
C PRO A 513 -37.51 5.27 -4.76
N THR A 514 -38.37 4.80 -3.85
CA THR A 514 -39.31 3.72 -4.15
C THR A 514 -40.42 4.23 -5.06
N GLU A 515 -40.72 3.51 -6.14
CA GLU A 515 -41.97 3.74 -6.86
C GLU A 515 -43.11 3.21 -5.98
N LYS A 516 -44.10 4.08 -5.68
CA LYS A 516 -45.41 3.57 -5.26
C LYS A 516 -45.92 2.70 -6.40
N PRO A 517 -46.30 1.43 -6.16
CA PRO A 517 -46.88 0.60 -7.21
C PRO A 517 -48.10 1.32 -7.79
N ALA A 518 -48.26 1.21 -9.11
CA ALA A 518 -49.52 1.52 -9.77
C ALA A 518 -50.58 0.52 -9.28
N GLY A 519 -51.22 0.81 -8.14
CA GLY A 519 -52.23 -0.04 -7.54
C GLY A 519 -52.42 0.25 -6.06
N ASN A 520 -53.60 0.77 -5.71
CA ASN A 520 -54.08 0.92 -4.33
C ASN A 520 -53.87 -0.38 -3.53
N SER A 521 -52.81 -0.45 -2.74
CA SER A 521 -52.71 -1.39 -1.62
C SER A 521 -52.23 -0.60 -0.41
N GLN A 522 -53.17 -0.30 0.48
CA GLN A 522 -52.94 0.34 1.78
C GLN A 522 -52.30 -0.67 2.75
N HIS A 523 -51.14 -1.23 2.43
CA HIS A 523 -50.32 -1.99 3.38
C HIS A 523 -48.84 -1.78 3.01
N ALA A 524 -48.28 -0.66 3.46
CA ALA A 524 -46.90 -0.26 3.19
C ALA A 524 -45.90 -0.72 4.27
N SER A 525 -46.34 -1.47 5.30
CA SER A 525 -45.49 -1.85 6.43
C SER A 525 -44.95 -3.29 6.41
N ASP A 526 -45.40 -4.18 5.51
CA ASP A 526 -45.06 -5.62 5.56
C ASP A 526 -44.40 -6.19 4.29
N ARG A 527 -43.79 -5.35 3.43
CA ARG A 527 -43.11 -5.86 2.24
C ARG A 527 -41.69 -6.31 2.56
N ALA A 528 -41.57 -7.49 3.16
CA ALA A 528 -40.36 -8.27 2.99
C ALA A 528 -40.14 -8.45 1.47
N SER A 529 -39.00 -7.98 0.96
CA SER A 529 -38.57 -8.31 -0.40
C SER A 529 -38.66 -9.84 -0.55
N PRO A 530 -39.17 -10.38 -1.68
CA PRO A 530 -39.29 -11.82 -1.85
C PRO A 530 -37.94 -12.48 -1.55
N THR A 531 -37.96 -13.50 -0.68
CA THR A 531 -36.77 -14.28 -0.34
C THR A 531 -36.21 -14.84 -1.63
N VAL A 532 -35.00 -14.42 -1.97
CA VAL A 532 -34.25 -14.94 -3.11
C VAL A 532 -33.21 -15.92 -2.58
N THR A 533 -32.93 -16.97 -3.35
CA THR A 533 -31.92 -17.98 -2.97
C THR A 533 -30.63 -17.79 -3.75
N PHE A 534 -29.53 -18.32 -3.21
CA PHE A 534 -28.25 -18.37 -3.91
C PHE A 534 -28.37 -19.08 -5.26
N GLU A 535 -29.02 -20.25 -5.29
CA GLU A 535 -29.27 -21.02 -6.51
C GLU A 535 -30.07 -20.23 -7.55
N GLN A 536 -31.09 -19.47 -7.12
CA GLN A 536 -31.84 -18.61 -8.03
C GLN A 536 -30.95 -17.52 -8.63
N SER A 537 -30.05 -16.92 -7.84
CA SER A 537 -29.13 -15.90 -8.35
C SER A 537 -28.18 -16.45 -9.43
N ILE A 538 -27.68 -17.68 -9.26
CA ILE A 538 -26.80 -18.37 -10.21
C ILE A 538 -27.53 -18.62 -11.54
N ARG A 539 -28.79 -19.07 -11.45
CA ARG A 539 -29.65 -19.29 -12.62
C ARG A 539 -30.00 -17.99 -13.34
N ASP A 540 -30.48 -16.99 -12.61
CA ASP A 540 -30.94 -15.72 -13.19
C ASP A 540 -29.78 -14.90 -13.78
N LEU A 541 -28.59 -14.95 -13.19
CA LEU A 541 -27.37 -14.31 -13.72
C LEU A 541 -26.66 -15.17 -14.78
N ASN A 542 -27.21 -16.34 -15.11
CA ASN A 542 -26.71 -17.25 -16.15
C ASN A 542 -25.23 -17.65 -15.96
N VAL A 543 -24.84 -17.99 -14.73
CA VAL A 543 -23.49 -18.47 -14.43
C VAL A 543 -23.34 -19.90 -14.94
N THR A 544 -22.43 -20.08 -15.89
CA THR A 544 -22.21 -21.37 -16.56
C THR A 544 -21.06 -22.18 -15.93
N PRO A 545 -21.07 -23.53 -16.05
CA PRO A 545 -19.94 -24.36 -15.62
C PRO A 545 -18.61 -23.95 -16.24
N LYS A 546 -18.63 -23.47 -17.50
CA LYS A 546 -17.44 -22.99 -18.21
C LYS A 546 -16.84 -21.73 -17.56
N GLN A 547 -17.69 -20.80 -17.11
CA GLN A 547 -17.23 -19.59 -16.41
C GLN A 547 -16.65 -19.95 -15.04
N LEU A 548 -17.30 -20.85 -14.30
CA LEU A 548 -16.81 -21.31 -13.01
C LEU A 548 -15.47 -22.07 -13.13
N ALA A 549 -15.34 -22.93 -14.14
CA ALA A 549 -14.07 -23.62 -14.42
C ALA A 549 -12.92 -22.65 -14.72
N LEU A 550 -13.20 -21.55 -15.45
CA LEU A 550 -12.19 -20.52 -15.71
C LEU A 550 -11.77 -19.80 -14.42
N ALA A 551 -12.73 -19.46 -13.56
CA ALA A 551 -12.47 -18.84 -12.27
C ALA A 551 -11.55 -19.71 -11.38
N TYR A 552 -11.76 -21.03 -11.37
CA TYR A 552 -10.93 -21.98 -10.63
C TYR A 552 -9.53 -22.16 -11.20
N ASP A 553 -9.37 -22.20 -12.53
CA ASP A 553 -8.04 -22.22 -13.16
C ASP A 553 -7.23 -20.96 -12.82
N VAL A 554 -7.89 -19.80 -12.82
CA VAL A 554 -7.28 -18.53 -12.40
C VAL A 554 -6.88 -18.60 -10.93
N THR A 555 -7.76 -19.11 -10.07
CA THR A 555 -7.49 -19.30 -8.64
C THR A 555 -6.28 -20.20 -8.41
N ALA A 556 -6.22 -21.37 -9.05
CA ALA A 556 -5.08 -22.28 -8.99
C ALA A 556 -3.78 -21.57 -9.42
N SER A 557 -3.83 -20.81 -10.52
CA SER A 557 -2.68 -20.05 -11.01
C SER A 557 -2.21 -18.97 -10.01
N VAL A 558 -3.13 -18.27 -9.35
CA VAL A 558 -2.83 -17.29 -8.30
C VAL A 558 -2.17 -17.96 -7.09
N LEU A 559 -2.72 -19.10 -6.64
CA LEU A 559 -2.15 -19.85 -5.51
C LEU A 559 -0.73 -20.33 -5.81
N ILE A 560 -0.45 -20.81 -7.03
CA ILE A 560 0.91 -21.16 -7.48
C ILE A 560 1.81 -19.93 -7.48
N ALA A 561 1.35 -18.79 -8.02
CA ALA A 561 2.13 -17.57 -8.10
C ALA A 561 2.49 -17.03 -6.71
N TYR A 562 1.56 -17.07 -5.76
CA TYR A 562 1.81 -16.75 -4.36
C TYR A 562 2.79 -17.73 -3.71
N ASN A 563 2.67 -19.02 -4.01
CA ASN A 563 3.56 -20.01 -3.42
C ASN A 563 5.01 -19.89 -3.92
N LYS A 564 5.22 -19.54 -5.19
CA LYS A 564 6.56 -19.30 -5.77
C LYS A 564 7.31 -18.15 -5.12
N ARG A 565 6.60 -17.20 -4.53
CA ARG A 565 7.17 -16.02 -3.88
C ARG A 565 7.45 -16.25 -2.40
N ARG A 566 7.25 -17.46 -1.87
CA ARG A 566 7.32 -17.81 -0.43
C ARG A 566 8.47 -18.77 -0.14
N ASP A 567 9.27 -18.43 0.88
CA ASP A 567 10.29 -19.30 1.47
C ASP A 567 10.06 -19.52 2.98
N PRO A 568 9.86 -20.76 3.47
CA PRO A 568 9.69 -21.99 2.69
C PRO A 568 8.30 -22.06 2.02
N PRO A 569 8.16 -22.72 0.85
CA PRO A 569 6.88 -22.91 0.18
C PRO A 569 5.82 -23.56 1.08
N SER A 570 4.56 -23.18 0.89
CA SER A 570 3.41 -23.74 1.61
C SER A 570 2.84 -24.93 0.85
N GLU A 571 3.06 -26.14 1.38
CA GLU A 571 2.49 -27.37 0.82
C GLU A 571 0.96 -27.33 0.75
N GLU A 572 0.31 -26.74 1.77
CA GLU A 572 -1.14 -26.58 1.83
C GLU A 572 -1.68 -25.75 0.66
N ARG A 573 -1.00 -24.67 0.28
CA ARG A 573 -1.39 -23.82 -0.85
C ARG A 573 -1.25 -24.53 -2.19
N LEU A 574 -0.22 -25.37 -2.35
CA LEU A 574 -0.07 -26.20 -3.55
C LEU A 574 -1.17 -27.25 -3.67
N LYS A 575 -1.48 -27.96 -2.57
CA LYS A 575 -2.59 -28.92 -2.53
C LYS A 575 -3.92 -28.26 -2.90
N LEU A 576 -4.18 -27.07 -2.35
CA LEU A 576 -5.38 -26.29 -2.68
C LEU A 576 -5.41 -25.88 -4.16
N SER A 577 -4.26 -25.49 -4.73
CA SER A 577 -4.17 -25.22 -6.16
C SER A 577 -4.52 -26.45 -7.01
N GLU A 578 -4.05 -27.63 -6.63
CA GLU A 578 -4.35 -28.89 -7.32
C GLU A 578 -5.84 -29.27 -7.18
N GLU A 579 -6.46 -28.97 -6.04
CA GLU A 579 -7.90 -29.12 -5.83
C GLU A 579 -8.72 -28.24 -6.79
N PHE A 580 -8.41 -26.94 -6.89
CA PHE A 580 -9.10 -26.05 -7.83
C PHE A 580 -8.92 -26.49 -9.30
N ALA A 581 -7.71 -26.91 -9.68
CA ALA A 581 -7.45 -27.41 -11.03
C ALA A 581 -8.28 -28.67 -11.35
N ARG A 582 -8.38 -29.61 -10.41
CA ARG A 582 -9.25 -30.79 -10.56
C ARG A 582 -10.73 -30.43 -10.66
N MET A 583 -11.19 -29.47 -9.86
CA MET A 583 -12.57 -29.00 -9.94
C MET A 583 -12.88 -28.34 -11.29
N ALA A 584 -11.96 -27.55 -11.83
CA ALA A 584 -12.10 -26.94 -13.15
C ALA A 584 -12.21 -27.99 -14.27
N GLU A 585 -11.39 -29.04 -14.24
CA GLU A 585 -11.48 -30.15 -15.20
C GLU A 585 -12.79 -30.93 -15.06
N GLY A 586 -13.25 -31.16 -13.83
CA GLY A 586 -14.54 -31.82 -13.59
C GLY A 586 -15.73 -31.02 -14.11
N LEU A 587 -15.73 -29.69 -13.93
CA LEU A 587 -16.77 -28.80 -14.46
C LEU A 587 -16.79 -28.77 -16.00
N ARG A 588 -15.63 -28.88 -16.65
CA ARG A 588 -15.52 -28.93 -18.12
C ARG A 588 -15.99 -30.27 -18.70
N SER A 589 -15.64 -31.36 -18.04
CA SER A 589 -16.00 -32.71 -18.48
C SER A 589 -17.43 -33.10 -18.10
N GLY A 590 -18.09 -32.32 -17.23
CA GLY A 590 -19.42 -32.60 -16.72
C GLY A 590 -19.46 -33.67 -15.64
N THR A 591 -18.31 -34.12 -15.15
CA THR A 591 -18.23 -35.06 -14.00
C THR A 591 -18.52 -34.36 -12.68
N ILE A 592 -18.32 -33.03 -12.61
CA ILE A 592 -18.74 -32.17 -11.52
C ILE A 592 -19.81 -31.22 -12.04
N LEU A 593 -20.93 -31.14 -11.32
CA LEU A 593 -21.95 -30.12 -11.54
C LEU A 593 -21.71 -28.96 -10.58
N PRO A 594 -22.05 -27.71 -10.95
CA PRO A 594 -22.06 -26.59 -10.00
C PRO A 594 -22.86 -26.97 -8.73
N GLY A 595 -22.29 -26.69 -7.56
CA GLY A 595 -22.87 -27.02 -6.26
C GLY A 595 -22.57 -28.44 -5.73
N THR A 596 -21.77 -29.24 -6.45
CA THR A 596 -21.33 -30.59 -6.00
C THR A 596 -19.84 -30.60 -5.63
N HIS A 597 -19.42 -31.54 -4.78
CA HIS A 597 -18.00 -31.83 -4.47
C HIS A 597 -17.13 -30.61 -4.11
N GLY A 598 -17.65 -29.70 -3.28
CA GLY A 598 -16.88 -28.52 -2.84
C GLY A 598 -16.85 -27.38 -3.85
N THR A 599 -17.50 -27.51 -5.02
CA THR A 599 -17.96 -26.32 -5.77
C THR A 599 -19.04 -25.63 -4.96
N GLU A 600 -19.04 -24.30 -4.90
CA GLU A 600 -19.81 -23.53 -3.91
C GLU A 600 -21.25 -24.05 -3.86
N SER A 601 -21.64 -24.61 -2.70
CA SER A 601 -22.81 -25.49 -2.63
C SER A 601 -24.07 -24.74 -3.05
N LEU A 602 -24.77 -25.27 -4.06
CA LEU A 602 -26.09 -24.82 -4.48
C LEU A 602 -27.20 -25.40 -3.59
N SER A 603 -26.85 -26.23 -2.60
CA SER A 603 -27.84 -26.86 -1.72
C SER A 603 -28.43 -25.83 -0.75
N ASN A 604 -29.77 -25.83 -0.66
CA ASN A 604 -30.52 -25.07 0.32
C ASN A 604 -30.24 -25.66 1.72
N THR A 605 -29.16 -25.24 2.35
CA THR A 605 -29.11 -25.21 3.82
C THR A 605 -29.26 -23.76 4.25
N GLU A 606 -30.50 -23.27 4.10
CA GLU A 606 -31.11 -22.26 4.99
C GLU A 606 -31.91 -23.00 6.05
#